data_AF-A0A1W2LWP3-F1
#
_entry.id   AF-A0A1W2LWP3-F1
#
_cell.length_a   1.000
_cell.length_b   1.000
_cell.length_c   1.000
_cell.angle_alpha   90.00
_cell.angle_beta   90.00
_cell.angle_gamma   90.00
#
_symmetry.space_group_name_H-M   'P 1'
#
loop_
_entity.id
_entity.type
_entity.pdbx_description
1 polymer ?
#
loop_
_entity_poly.entity_id
_entity_poly.type
_entity_poly.pdbx_seq_one_letter_code
_entity_poly.pdbx_strand_id
1 'polypeptide(L)'
;MAEALQETLESRGHRVGVLVDALMRVDKSGDAAEIKAAFETITETPALVTTLDVYCRSQRALVDVGLRLTGRGAGPLTTAIAASHGNGRVREFAITKMLASPRPEMLPFLLVRMTDWASPVRDVARMGVVRLLHDDPATYLRPAAETMLHLRRRRRGGFGVQQLYAAAYDAPVAVLDQLMRSVTSAVPRFAFEVRTRRGDLKLDEMVRVALANSDKSLRARAGEAATREAVWTGRVDILRKLATCRHGEVRISALTGLARLGHWNEIAGLLDDRSTLIRALARDAARRTGVDAVDWYRSAVSVANPSLGAIAGLAESGRQEDGRLLYPLLSHPAARVRAQAVGALRILDAVPVDSVRSMLEDPSRRVVRAALKALGKQARRTQA
;
A
#
# COMPACT_ATOMS: atom_id res chain seq x y z
N MET A 1 31.96 -0.44 -11.82
CA MET A 1 30.78 -0.85 -11.03
C MET A 1 29.51 -0.10 -11.47
N ALA A 2 29.49 1.23 -11.44
CA ALA A 2 28.31 2.04 -11.80
C ALA A 2 27.77 1.73 -13.22
N GLU A 3 28.65 1.64 -14.22
CA GLU A 3 28.29 1.30 -15.61
C GLU A 3 27.65 -0.09 -15.73
N ALA A 4 28.23 -1.11 -15.06
CA ALA A 4 27.69 -2.47 -15.04
C ALA A 4 26.30 -2.56 -14.36
N LEU A 5 26.08 -1.74 -13.32
CA LEU A 5 24.78 -1.61 -12.67
C LEU A 5 23.76 -0.99 -13.62
N GLN A 6 24.08 0.17 -14.20
CA GLN A 6 23.20 0.89 -15.12
C GLN A 6 22.78 -0.01 -16.28
N GLU A 7 23.73 -0.71 -16.88
CA GLU A 7 23.49 -1.65 -17.96
C GLU A 7 22.59 -2.83 -17.54
N THR A 8 22.73 -3.30 -16.29
CA THR A 8 21.85 -4.35 -15.73
C THR A 8 20.42 -3.85 -15.54
N LEU A 9 20.26 -2.61 -15.06
CA LEU A 9 18.95 -1.99 -14.84
C LEU A 9 18.25 -1.69 -16.17
N GLU A 10 18.94 -1.10 -17.14
CA GLU A 10 18.43 -0.78 -18.47
C GLU A 10 18.04 -2.04 -19.25
N SER A 11 18.86 -3.10 -19.16
CA SER A 11 18.58 -4.38 -19.80
C SER A 11 17.54 -5.23 -19.06
N ARG A 12 16.91 -4.72 -17.99
CA ARG A 12 15.95 -5.48 -17.15
C ARG A 12 16.50 -6.84 -16.68
N GLY A 13 17.79 -6.89 -16.36
CA GLY A 13 18.45 -8.08 -15.85
C GLY A 13 19.06 -9.03 -16.89
N HIS A 14 19.02 -8.70 -18.19
CA HIS A 14 19.66 -9.55 -19.21
C HIS A 14 21.19 -9.50 -19.15
N ARG A 15 21.77 -8.41 -18.63
CA ARG A 15 23.22 -8.21 -18.51
C ARG A 15 23.79 -8.39 -17.09
N VAL A 16 23.08 -9.11 -16.22
CA VAL A 16 23.49 -9.37 -14.82
C VAL A 16 24.88 -10.02 -14.72
N GLY A 17 25.31 -10.78 -15.72
CA GLY A 17 26.66 -11.36 -15.76
C GLY A 17 27.78 -10.32 -15.64
N VAL A 18 27.64 -9.20 -16.34
CA VAL A 18 28.62 -8.11 -16.31
C VAL A 18 28.74 -7.52 -14.91
N LEU A 19 27.61 -7.41 -14.20
CA LEU A 19 27.58 -6.97 -12.80
C LEU A 19 28.26 -8.00 -11.89
N VAL A 20 28.00 -9.29 -12.05
CA VAL A 20 28.66 -10.35 -11.26
C VAL A 20 30.17 -10.32 -11.46
N ASP A 21 30.67 -10.21 -12.69
CA ASP A 21 32.10 -10.13 -12.97
C ASP A 21 32.74 -8.88 -12.38
N ALA A 22 32.03 -7.75 -12.40
CA ALA A 22 32.49 -6.52 -11.76
C ALA A 22 32.59 -6.69 -10.23
N LEU A 23 31.59 -7.32 -9.59
CA LEU A 23 31.62 -7.62 -8.15
C LEU A 23 32.80 -8.53 -7.77
N MET A 24 33.09 -9.55 -8.58
CA MET A 24 34.23 -10.45 -8.33
C MET A 24 35.57 -9.74 -8.48
N ARG A 25 35.67 -8.75 -9.39
CA ARG A 25 36.88 -7.92 -9.52
C ARG A 25 37.08 -7.00 -8.31
N VAL A 26 36.00 -6.37 -7.82
CA VAL A 26 36.04 -5.56 -6.59
C VAL A 26 36.45 -6.41 -5.39
N ASP A 27 35.89 -7.61 -5.24
CA ASP A 27 36.25 -8.47 -4.10
C ASP A 27 37.73 -8.89 -4.14
N LYS A 28 38.29 -9.04 -5.34
CA LYS A 28 39.70 -9.39 -5.55
C LYS A 28 40.65 -8.22 -5.25
N SER A 29 40.21 -6.97 -5.37
CA SER A 29 41.05 -5.81 -5.00
C SER A 29 41.32 -5.79 -3.49
N GLY A 30 40.39 -6.33 -2.69
CA GLY A 30 40.48 -6.34 -1.23
C GLY A 30 40.23 -4.97 -0.60
N ASP A 31 39.89 -3.96 -1.40
CA ASP A 31 39.60 -2.60 -0.92
C ASP A 31 38.27 -2.59 -0.17
N ALA A 32 38.32 -2.31 1.13
CA ALA A 32 37.16 -2.30 2.00
C ALA A 32 36.12 -1.22 1.62
N ALA A 33 36.57 -0.06 1.11
CA ALA A 33 35.68 1.01 0.70
C ALA A 33 34.97 0.65 -0.61
N GLU A 34 35.67 0.08 -1.59
CA GLU A 34 35.06 -0.40 -2.83
C GLU A 34 34.07 -1.55 -2.59
N ILE A 35 34.43 -2.49 -1.72
CA ILE A 35 33.56 -3.60 -1.33
C ILE A 35 32.29 -3.08 -0.66
N LYS A 36 32.41 -2.12 0.25
CA LYS A 36 31.26 -1.50 0.93
C LYS A 36 30.35 -0.78 -0.07
N ALA A 37 30.92 0.05 -0.95
CA ALA A 37 30.15 0.76 -1.98
C ALA A 37 29.44 -0.20 -2.94
N ALA A 38 30.08 -1.32 -3.30
CA ALA A 38 29.46 -2.36 -4.11
C ALA A 38 28.26 -3.01 -3.41
N PHE A 39 28.37 -3.28 -2.11
CA PHE A 39 27.24 -3.78 -1.32
C PHE A 39 26.09 -2.76 -1.22
N GLU A 40 26.39 -1.51 -0.90
CA GLU A 40 25.38 -0.43 -0.84
C GLU A 40 24.62 -0.36 -2.17
N THR A 41 25.33 -0.45 -3.29
CA THR A 41 24.77 -0.46 -4.63
C THR A 41 23.83 -1.65 -4.88
N ILE A 42 24.27 -2.89 -4.59
CA ILE A 42 23.47 -4.09 -4.93
C ILE A 42 22.32 -4.35 -3.95
N THR A 43 22.40 -3.78 -2.75
CA THR A 43 21.39 -3.93 -1.70
C THR A 43 20.44 -2.73 -1.61
N GLU A 44 20.71 -1.65 -2.34
CA GLU A 44 19.83 -0.47 -2.45
C GLU A 44 18.38 -0.86 -2.77
N THR A 45 18.21 -1.88 -3.64
CA THR A 45 16.89 -2.46 -3.91
C THR A 45 16.89 -3.96 -3.67
N PRO A 46 15.97 -4.49 -2.82
CA PRO A 46 15.83 -5.94 -2.63
C PRO A 46 15.57 -6.72 -3.94
N ALA A 47 15.00 -6.07 -4.95
CA ALA A 47 14.75 -6.67 -6.26
C ALA A 47 16.06 -7.08 -6.95
N LEU A 48 17.10 -6.25 -6.90
CA LEU A 48 18.39 -6.56 -7.54
C LEU A 48 19.05 -7.79 -6.93
N VAL A 49 18.98 -7.95 -5.60
CA VAL A 49 19.46 -9.16 -4.91
C VAL A 49 18.71 -10.42 -5.38
N THR A 50 17.40 -10.33 -5.59
CA THR A 50 16.63 -11.46 -6.15
C THR A 50 16.94 -11.75 -7.61
N THR A 51 17.24 -10.73 -8.41
CA THR A 51 17.67 -10.87 -9.81
C THR A 51 19.03 -11.56 -9.89
N LEU A 52 19.99 -11.12 -9.05
CA LEU A 52 21.29 -11.78 -8.90
C LEU A 52 21.11 -13.25 -8.50
N ASP A 53 20.23 -13.55 -7.54
CA ASP A 53 19.95 -14.93 -7.14
C ASP A 53 19.47 -15.80 -8.31
N VAL A 54 18.51 -15.32 -9.10
CA VAL A 54 17.97 -16.07 -10.23
C VAL A 54 19.04 -16.30 -11.30
N TYR A 55 19.83 -15.28 -11.60
CA TYR A 55 20.93 -15.39 -12.57
C TYR A 55 22.00 -16.38 -12.11
N CYS A 56 22.51 -16.24 -10.88
CA CYS A 56 23.58 -17.10 -10.36
C CYS A 56 23.16 -18.58 -10.23
N ARG A 57 21.86 -18.86 -10.08
CA ARG A 57 21.33 -20.23 -10.03
C ARG A 57 21.34 -20.93 -11.38
N SER A 58 21.14 -20.20 -12.48
CA SER A 58 21.02 -20.77 -13.83
C SER A 58 22.35 -20.88 -14.57
N GLN A 59 23.40 -20.20 -14.08
CA GLN A 59 24.68 -20.14 -14.78
C GLN A 59 25.69 -21.19 -14.32
N ARG A 60 26.15 -22.01 -15.26
CA ARG A 60 27.29 -22.94 -15.06
C ARG A 60 28.63 -22.19 -14.88
N ALA A 61 28.73 -20.95 -15.34
CA ALA A 61 29.95 -20.14 -15.27
C ALA A 61 30.41 -19.77 -13.84
N LEU A 62 29.61 -20.06 -12.81
CA LEU A 62 29.97 -19.80 -11.40
C LEU A 62 30.63 -21.00 -10.69
N VAL A 63 31.01 -22.05 -11.42
CA VAL A 63 31.74 -23.20 -10.84
C VAL A 63 33.02 -22.75 -10.11
N ASP A 64 33.74 -21.78 -10.67
CA ASP A 64 34.96 -21.22 -10.07
C ASP A 64 34.70 -20.51 -8.74
N VAL A 65 33.50 -19.95 -8.54
CA VAL A 65 33.11 -19.31 -7.28
C VAL A 65 33.02 -20.34 -6.16
N GLY A 66 32.50 -21.54 -6.44
CA GLY A 66 32.48 -22.64 -5.48
C GLY A 66 33.89 -23.06 -5.04
N LEU A 67 34.82 -23.16 -5.99
CA LEU A 67 36.23 -23.49 -5.71
C LEU A 67 36.93 -22.40 -4.90
N ARG A 68 36.74 -21.12 -5.27
CA ARG A 68 37.29 -19.97 -4.53
C ARG A 68 36.75 -19.89 -3.11
N LEU A 69 35.47 -20.21 -2.91
CA LEU A 69 34.85 -20.23 -1.59
C LEU A 69 35.53 -21.22 -0.64
N THR A 70 35.98 -22.38 -1.13
CA THR A 70 36.68 -23.39 -0.32
C THR A 70 38.14 -23.06 -0.02
N GLY A 71 38.75 -22.11 -0.75
CA GLY A 71 40.11 -21.62 -0.52
C GLY A 71 40.21 -20.45 0.48
N ARG A 72 41.44 -19.93 0.67
CA ARG A 72 41.74 -18.74 1.50
C ARG A 72 41.39 -17.39 0.83
N GLY A 73 40.88 -17.40 -0.41
CA GLY A 73 40.75 -16.20 -1.26
C GLY A 73 39.33 -15.65 -1.45
N ALA A 74 38.30 -16.19 -0.80
CA ALA A 74 36.94 -15.67 -0.95
C ALA A 74 36.69 -14.50 0.00
N GLY A 75 36.59 -13.30 -0.57
CA GLY A 75 36.18 -12.11 0.13
C GLY A 75 34.67 -12.04 0.38
N PRO A 76 34.21 -10.94 0.98
CA PRO A 76 32.81 -10.70 1.32
C PRO A 76 31.84 -10.83 0.13
N LEU A 77 32.14 -10.23 -1.02
CA LEU A 77 31.24 -10.25 -2.19
C LEU A 77 31.21 -11.63 -2.85
N THR A 78 32.36 -12.30 -2.95
CA THR A 78 32.43 -13.69 -3.46
C THR A 78 31.58 -14.60 -2.60
N THR A 79 31.63 -14.44 -1.27
CA THR A 79 30.82 -15.22 -0.35
C THR A 79 29.32 -14.95 -0.54
N ALA A 80 28.92 -13.67 -0.69
CA ALA A 80 27.53 -13.30 -0.93
C ALA A 80 26.99 -13.85 -2.27
N ILE A 81 27.79 -13.80 -3.34
CA ILE A 81 27.43 -14.38 -4.65
C ILE A 81 27.37 -15.91 -4.58
N ALA A 82 28.28 -16.55 -3.84
CA ALA A 82 28.27 -18.00 -3.65
C ALA A 82 27.01 -18.48 -2.90
N ALA A 83 26.41 -17.65 -2.05
CA ALA A 83 25.11 -17.93 -1.46
C ALA A 83 24.01 -18.07 -2.52
N SER A 84 24.21 -17.60 -3.75
CA SER A 84 23.29 -17.73 -4.89
C SER A 84 23.66 -18.83 -5.89
N HIS A 85 24.66 -19.66 -5.59
CA HIS A 85 25.13 -20.71 -6.50
C HIS A 85 24.06 -21.79 -6.76
N GLY A 86 24.04 -22.38 -7.96
CA GLY A 86 23.19 -23.55 -8.28
C GLY A 86 23.36 -24.77 -7.36
N ASN A 87 24.55 -25.02 -6.79
CA ASN A 87 24.83 -26.16 -5.91
C ASN A 87 24.46 -25.81 -4.46
N GLY A 88 23.56 -26.61 -3.87
CA GLY A 88 23.07 -26.40 -2.50
C GLY A 88 24.16 -26.45 -1.44
N ARG A 89 25.18 -27.31 -1.59
CA ARG A 89 26.29 -27.41 -0.63
C ARG A 89 27.15 -26.15 -0.60
N VAL A 90 27.37 -25.54 -1.78
CA VAL A 90 28.10 -24.27 -1.88
C VAL A 90 27.31 -23.16 -1.21
N ARG A 91 25.99 -23.12 -1.41
CA ARG A 91 25.11 -22.14 -0.73
C ARG A 91 25.16 -22.30 0.78
N GLU A 92 25.03 -23.53 1.28
CA GLU A 92 25.08 -23.84 2.71
C GLU A 92 26.41 -23.41 3.34
N PHE A 93 27.53 -23.71 2.67
CA PHE A 93 28.85 -23.29 3.14
C PHE A 93 29.03 -21.76 3.13
N ALA A 94 28.53 -21.08 2.09
CA ALA A 94 28.55 -19.62 2.01
C ALA A 94 27.76 -18.98 3.16
N ILE A 95 26.55 -19.46 3.42
CA ILE A 95 25.70 -19.00 4.53
C ILE A 95 26.43 -19.20 5.86
N THR A 96 27.03 -20.36 6.07
CA THR A 96 27.79 -20.66 7.29
C THR A 96 28.95 -19.68 7.49
N LYS A 97 29.71 -19.38 6.42
CA LYS A 97 30.76 -18.35 6.47
C LYS A 97 30.22 -16.96 6.78
N MET A 98 29.11 -16.56 6.17
CA MET A 98 28.47 -15.26 6.42
C MET A 98 27.98 -15.14 7.86
N LEU A 99 27.46 -16.22 8.45
CA LEU A 99 26.98 -16.23 9.83
C LEU A 99 28.12 -16.26 10.86
N ALA A 100 29.29 -16.80 10.51
CA ALA A 100 30.47 -16.78 11.37
C ALA A 100 31.07 -15.37 11.54
N SER A 101 30.95 -14.52 10.51
CA SER A 101 31.40 -13.12 10.53
C SER A 101 30.31 -12.21 9.93
N PRO A 102 29.21 -11.98 10.66
CA PRO A 102 28.01 -11.36 10.11
C PRO A 102 28.24 -9.88 9.79
N ARG A 103 27.76 -9.47 8.61
CA ARG A 103 27.80 -8.09 8.12
C ARG A 103 26.39 -7.65 7.69
N PRO A 104 25.92 -6.44 8.05
CA PRO A 104 24.59 -5.97 7.66
C PRO A 104 24.37 -5.99 6.13
N GLU A 105 25.42 -5.67 5.38
CA GLU A 105 25.45 -5.64 3.92
C GLU A 105 25.18 -7.00 3.28
N MET A 106 25.51 -8.08 3.98
CA MET A 106 25.31 -9.46 3.54
C MET A 106 23.91 -10.00 3.87
N LEU A 107 23.19 -9.32 4.77
CA LEU A 107 21.91 -9.80 5.28
C LEU A 107 20.89 -10.07 4.16
N PRO A 108 20.72 -9.21 3.12
CA PRO A 108 19.79 -9.48 2.03
C PRO A 108 19.99 -10.85 1.37
N PHE A 109 21.23 -11.30 1.20
CA PHE A 109 21.55 -12.61 0.62
C PHE A 109 21.13 -13.75 1.54
N LEU A 110 21.39 -13.65 2.86
CA LEU A 110 20.90 -14.61 3.87
C LEU A 110 19.36 -14.68 3.88
N LEU A 111 18.70 -13.54 3.75
CA LEU A 111 17.23 -13.44 3.73
C LEU A 111 16.61 -14.17 2.54
N VAL A 112 17.23 -14.09 1.35
CA VAL A 112 16.76 -14.91 0.22
C VAL A 112 16.89 -16.40 0.56
N ARG A 113 17.92 -16.82 1.31
CA ARG A 113 18.14 -18.23 1.71
C ARG A 113 17.15 -18.75 2.74
N MET A 114 16.52 -17.90 3.54
CA MET A 114 15.37 -18.31 4.39
C MET A 114 14.17 -18.86 3.59
N THR A 115 14.17 -18.66 2.27
CA THR A 115 13.16 -19.16 1.31
C THR A 115 13.66 -20.30 0.42
N ASP A 116 14.87 -20.84 0.66
CA ASP A 116 15.49 -21.85 -0.19
C ASP A 116 14.63 -23.12 -0.28
N TRP A 117 14.77 -23.84 -1.38
CA TRP A 117 14.05 -25.10 -1.60
C TRP A 117 14.74 -26.27 -0.91
N ALA A 118 16.07 -26.26 -0.84
CA ALA A 118 16.84 -27.22 -0.08
C ALA A 118 16.69 -26.93 1.43
N SER A 119 16.18 -27.90 2.19
CA SER A 119 15.99 -27.75 3.64
C SER A 119 17.28 -27.41 4.39
N PRO A 120 18.42 -28.08 4.17
CA PRO A 120 19.67 -27.75 4.90
C PRO A 120 20.08 -26.28 4.76
N VAL A 121 20.09 -25.76 3.52
CA VAL A 121 20.39 -24.35 3.23
C VAL A 121 19.41 -23.40 3.94
N ARG A 122 18.12 -23.73 3.86
CA ARG A 122 17.06 -22.88 4.41
C ARG A 122 17.10 -22.84 5.92
N ASP A 123 17.31 -23.98 6.56
CA ASP A 123 17.20 -24.11 8.01
C ASP A 123 18.39 -23.44 8.71
N VAL A 124 19.61 -23.58 8.15
CA VAL A 124 20.80 -22.82 8.60
C VAL A 124 20.57 -21.31 8.46
N ALA A 125 20.07 -20.84 7.31
CA ALA A 125 19.80 -19.42 7.11
C ALA A 125 18.73 -18.89 8.08
N ARG A 126 17.66 -19.65 8.31
CA ARG A 126 16.59 -19.26 9.23
C ARG A 126 17.10 -19.13 10.66
N MET A 127 17.79 -20.15 11.17
CA MET A 127 18.34 -20.14 12.51
C MET A 127 19.31 -18.96 12.70
N GLY A 128 20.23 -18.77 11.76
CA GLY A 128 21.21 -17.69 11.83
C GLY A 128 20.59 -16.29 11.79
N VAL A 129 19.69 -16.03 10.83
CA VAL A 129 19.05 -14.72 10.72
C VAL A 129 18.16 -14.41 11.92
N VAL A 130 17.38 -15.38 12.42
CA VAL A 130 16.54 -15.16 13.61
C VAL A 130 17.39 -14.73 14.79
N ARG A 131 18.55 -15.38 14.99
CA ARG A 131 19.49 -14.99 16.03
C ARG A 131 20.05 -13.58 15.83
N LEU A 132 20.48 -13.23 14.61
CA LEU A 132 20.98 -11.87 14.32
C LEU A 132 19.93 -10.79 14.61
N LEU A 133 18.67 -11.03 14.22
CA LEU A 133 17.58 -10.07 14.44
C LEU A 133 17.25 -9.86 15.91
N HIS A 134 17.37 -10.91 16.73
CA HIS A 134 17.09 -10.86 18.16
C HIS A 134 18.27 -10.32 18.96
N ASP A 135 19.49 -10.75 18.66
CA ASP A 135 20.70 -10.38 19.41
C ASP A 135 21.13 -8.93 19.14
N ASP A 136 20.92 -8.41 17.91
CA ASP A 136 21.22 -7.01 17.56
C ASP A 136 20.19 -6.41 16.58
N PRO A 137 18.98 -6.09 17.07
CA PRO A 137 17.94 -5.50 16.24
C PRO A 137 18.31 -4.11 15.69
N ALA A 138 19.16 -3.34 16.39
CA ALA A 138 19.55 -2.01 15.96
C ALA A 138 20.33 -2.05 14.62
N THR A 139 21.16 -3.07 14.46
CA THR A 139 21.96 -3.28 13.26
C THR A 139 21.18 -3.98 12.14
N TYR A 140 20.42 -5.04 12.46
CA TYR A 140 19.89 -5.94 11.44
C TYR A 140 18.41 -5.73 11.06
N LEU A 141 17.61 -5.05 11.88
CA LEU A 141 16.16 -4.98 11.64
C LEU A 141 15.79 -4.15 10.41
N ARG A 142 16.48 -3.03 10.18
CA ARG A 142 16.26 -2.17 8.99
C ARG A 142 16.53 -2.89 7.67
N PRO A 143 17.76 -3.40 7.41
CA PRO A 143 18.03 -4.10 6.16
C PRO A 143 17.15 -5.35 5.99
N ALA A 144 16.75 -5.98 7.10
CA ALA A 144 15.81 -7.09 7.05
C ALA A 144 14.40 -6.69 6.64
N ALA A 145 13.87 -5.58 7.15
CA ALA A 145 12.53 -5.13 6.85
C ALA A 145 12.34 -4.90 5.34
N GLU A 146 13.28 -4.23 4.70
CA GLU A 146 13.22 -3.93 3.26
C GLU A 146 13.17 -5.23 2.43
N THR A 147 14.08 -6.16 2.72
CA THR A 147 14.20 -7.40 1.94
C THR A 147 13.10 -8.40 2.26
N MET A 148 12.75 -8.63 3.53
CA MET A 148 11.71 -9.60 3.90
C MET A 148 10.31 -9.17 3.45
N LEU A 149 9.98 -7.87 3.52
CA LEU A 149 8.71 -7.36 3.03
C LEU A 149 8.60 -7.44 1.50
N HIS A 150 9.72 -7.33 0.79
CA HIS A 150 9.81 -7.62 -0.64
C HIS A 150 9.58 -9.12 -0.92
N LEU A 151 10.26 -9.99 -0.17
CA LEU A 151 10.19 -11.45 -0.31
C LEU A 151 8.87 -12.08 0.15
N ARG A 152 7.95 -11.33 0.77
CA ARG A 152 6.72 -11.88 1.37
C ARG A 152 5.86 -12.72 0.42
N ARG A 153 5.86 -12.39 -0.88
CA ARG A 153 5.07 -13.10 -1.91
C ARG A 153 5.79 -14.31 -2.48
N ARG A 154 7.09 -14.48 -2.19
CA ARG A 154 7.87 -15.63 -2.62
C ARG A 154 7.40 -16.86 -1.85
N ARG A 155 7.43 -18.03 -2.49
CA ARG A 155 7.14 -19.31 -1.82
C ARG A 155 8.03 -19.45 -0.59
N ARG A 156 7.45 -19.78 0.57
CA ARG A 156 8.13 -19.85 1.89
C ARG A 156 8.60 -18.51 2.48
N GLY A 157 8.25 -17.37 1.87
CA GLY A 157 8.61 -16.03 2.34
C GLY A 157 7.87 -15.59 3.61
N GLY A 158 6.70 -16.18 3.91
CA GLY A 158 5.90 -15.84 5.08
C GLY A 158 6.64 -16.01 6.41
N PHE A 159 7.52 -17.01 6.53
CA PHE A 159 8.32 -17.23 7.74
C PHE A 159 9.21 -16.02 8.06
N GLY A 160 9.89 -15.45 7.07
CA GLY A 160 10.75 -14.28 7.29
C GLY A 160 9.96 -13.10 7.83
N VAL A 161 8.77 -12.84 7.26
CA VAL A 161 7.89 -11.76 7.75
C VAL A 161 7.44 -12.00 9.19
N GLN A 162 7.12 -13.24 9.57
CA GLN A 162 6.78 -13.56 10.97
C GLN A 162 7.94 -13.26 11.93
N GLN A 163 9.17 -13.64 11.56
CA GLN A 163 10.36 -13.37 12.37
C GLN A 163 10.69 -11.88 12.44
N LEU A 164 10.42 -11.13 11.37
CA LEU A 164 10.54 -9.67 11.37
C LEU A 164 9.58 -9.04 12.39
N TYR A 165 8.32 -9.49 12.44
CA TYR A 165 7.36 -9.02 13.46
C TYR A 165 7.80 -9.37 14.88
N ALA A 166 8.29 -10.59 15.11
CA ALA A 166 8.77 -11.03 16.42
C ALA A 166 9.94 -10.15 16.90
N ALA A 167 11.00 -10.03 16.09
CA ALA A 167 12.16 -9.21 16.44
C ALA A 167 11.83 -7.73 16.62
N ALA A 168 10.92 -7.18 15.81
CA ALA A 168 10.48 -5.79 15.97
C ALA A 168 9.62 -5.57 17.22
N TYR A 169 8.93 -6.60 17.71
CA TYR A 169 8.11 -6.49 18.91
C TYR A 169 8.98 -6.26 20.15
N ASP A 170 10.15 -6.87 20.20
CA ASP A 170 11.10 -6.76 21.32
C ASP A 170 12.14 -5.63 21.12
N ALA A 171 12.24 -5.07 19.92
CA ALA A 171 13.23 -4.03 19.61
C ALA A 171 13.02 -2.72 20.40
N PRO A 172 14.08 -1.94 20.69
CA PRO A 172 13.94 -0.61 21.26
C PRO A 172 13.10 0.32 20.36
N VAL A 173 12.28 1.20 20.96
CA VAL A 173 11.41 2.13 20.22
C VAL A 173 12.23 3.03 19.26
N ALA A 174 13.44 3.41 19.64
CA ALA A 174 14.35 4.18 18.78
C ALA A 174 14.67 3.47 17.44
N VAL A 175 14.73 2.14 17.42
CA VAL A 175 14.91 1.35 16.19
C VAL A 175 13.64 1.42 15.35
N LEU A 176 12.45 1.34 15.97
CA LEU A 176 11.18 1.45 15.25
C LEU A 176 10.97 2.87 14.68
N ASP A 177 11.39 3.92 15.39
CA ASP A 177 11.41 5.31 14.89
C ASP A 177 12.28 5.46 13.66
N GLN A 178 13.43 4.79 13.64
CA GLN A 178 14.29 4.75 12.47
C GLN A 178 13.58 4.09 11.28
N LEU A 179 12.90 2.96 11.48
CA LEU A 179 12.12 2.29 10.42
C LEU A 179 10.99 3.18 9.87
N MET A 180 10.33 3.97 10.73
CA MET A 180 9.29 4.92 10.32
C MET A 180 9.79 5.99 9.34
N ARG A 181 11.10 6.24 9.28
CA ARG A 181 11.74 7.20 8.37
C ARG A 181 12.28 6.57 7.08
N SER A 182 12.08 5.27 6.86
CA SER A 182 12.52 4.62 5.62
C SER A 182 11.76 5.19 4.41
N VAL A 183 12.47 5.38 3.30
CA VAL A 183 11.91 5.81 2.02
C VAL A 183 11.03 4.74 1.37
N THR A 184 11.22 3.47 1.75
CA THR A 184 10.46 2.35 1.21
C THR A 184 9.16 2.22 1.97
N SER A 185 8.05 2.69 1.39
CA SER A 185 6.71 2.75 2.01
C SER A 185 6.24 1.49 2.76
N ALA A 186 6.70 0.29 2.37
CA ALA A 186 6.38 -0.94 3.09
C ALA A 186 6.94 -0.95 4.53
N VAL A 187 8.10 -0.36 4.76
CA VAL A 187 8.82 -0.37 6.05
C VAL A 187 8.15 0.55 7.08
N PRO A 188 7.81 1.83 6.78
CA PRO A 188 7.03 2.65 7.71
C PRO A 188 5.65 2.05 8.02
N ARG A 189 4.98 1.41 7.04
CA ARG A 189 3.69 0.73 7.30
C ARG A 189 3.82 -0.43 8.28
N PHE A 190 4.90 -1.20 8.15
CA PHE A 190 5.26 -2.30 9.06
C PHE A 190 5.57 -1.75 10.46
N ALA A 191 6.47 -0.78 10.57
CA ALA A 191 6.86 -0.20 11.85
C ALA A 191 5.68 0.45 12.58
N PHE A 192 4.82 1.16 11.85
CA PHE A 192 3.60 1.74 12.39
C PHE A 192 2.68 0.68 13.00
N GLU A 193 2.50 -0.45 12.29
CA GLU A 193 1.68 -1.55 12.76
C GLU A 193 2.24 -2.20 14.03
N VAL A 194 3.55 -2.43 14.08
CA VAL A 194 4.23 -2.95 15.28
C VAL A 194 4.05 -2.00 16.47
N ARG A 195 4.37 -0.71 16.29
CA ARG A 195 4.26 0.30 17.36
C ARG A 195 2.82 0.48 17.84
N THR A 196 1.84 0.42 16.94
CA THR A 196 0.42 0.48 17.31
C THR A 196 0.02 -0.71 18.18
N ARG A 197 0.46 -1.93 17.83
CA ARG A 197 0.16 -3.15 18.62
C ARG A 197 0.86 -3.18 19.97
N ARG A 198 2.03 -2.56 20.09
CA ARG A 198 2.77 -2.40 21.35
C ARG A 198 2.20 -1.30 22.26
N GLY A 199 1.36 -0.42 21.72
CA GLY A 199 0.89 0.77 22.45
C GLY A 199 1.92 1.89 22.54
N ASP A 200 2.99 1.85 21.72
CA ASP A 200 4.07 2.85 21.75
C ASP A 200 3.69 4.19 21.09
N LEU A 201 2.55 4.25 20.38
CA LEU A 201 2.09 5.44 19.68
C LEU A 201 1.02 6.15 20.48
N LYS A 202 1.26 7.41 20.81
CA LYS A 202 0.25 8.27 21.44
C LYS A 202 -0.82 8.67 20.43
N LEU A 203 -2.02 8.98 20.93
CA LEU A 203 -3.14 9.43 20.09
C LEU A 203 -2.76 10.60 19.17
N ASP A 204 -2.06 11.60 19.68
CA ASP A 204 -1.65 12.77 18.89
C ASP A 204 -0.69 12.41 17.75
N GLU A 205 0.16 11.39 17.93
CA GLU A 205 1.04 10.91 16.88
C GLU A 205 0.25 10.21 15.78
N MET A 206 -0.71 9.36 16.15
CA MET A 206 -1.60 8.70 15.20
C MET A 206 -2.44 9.71 14.42
N VAL A 207 -2.99 10.73 15.09
CA VAL A 207 -3.74 11.82 14.44
C VAL A 207 -2.86 12.59 13.46
N ARG A 208 -1.62 12.93 13.84
CA ARG A 208 -0.68 13.63 12.95
C ARG A 208 -0.38 12.83 11.69
N VAL A 209 -0.12 11.53 11.83
CA VAL A 209 0.11 10.63 10.69
C VAL A 209 -1.14 10.53 9.82
N ALA A 210 -2.33 10.37 10.41
CA ALA A 210 -3.58 10.28 9.68
C ALA A 210 -3.86 11.53 8.82
N LEU A 211 -3.59 12.73 9.35
CA LEU A 211 -3.93 13.98 8.67
C LEU A 211 -2.91 14.40 7.61
N ALA A 212 -1.62 14.10 7.78
CA ALA A 212 -0.54 14.72 7.00
C ALA A 212 0.30 13.76 6.16
N ASN A 213 0.32 12.46 6.46
CA ASN A 213 1.26 11.54 5.79
C ASN A 213 0.93 11.42 4.28
N SER A 214 1.93 11.35 3.42
CA SER A 214 1.73 11.24 1.96
C SER A 214 1.22 9.86 1.54
N ASP A 215 1.59 8.81 2.30
CA ASP A 215 1.19 7.43 2.03
C ASP A 215 -0.25 7.16 2.47
N LYS A 216 -1.12 6.91 1.48
CA LYS A 216 -2.54 6.60 1.69
C LYS A 216 -2.78 5.41 2.62
N SER A 217 -2.01 4.35 2.50
CA SER A 217 -2.20 3.14 3.32
C SER A 217 -1.81 3.41 4.77
N LEU A 218 -0.76 4.19 5.00
CA LEU A 218 -0.32 4.56 6.34
C LEU A 218 -1.30 5.55 6.98
N ARG A 219 -1.79 6.55 6.23
CA ARG A 219 -2.88 7.43 6.69
C ARG A 219 -4.12 6.67 7.11
N ALA A 220 -4.57 5.70 6.29
CA ALA A 220 -5.75 4.91 6.59
C ALA A 220 -5.60 4.14 7.92
N ARG A 221 -4.48 3.44 8.09
CA ARG A 221 -4.16 2.70 9.32
C ARG A 221 -4.08 3.63 10.53
N ALA A 222 -3.46 4.78 10.38
CA ALA A 222 -3.37 5.77 11.46
C ALA A 222 -4.73 6.39 11.81
N GLY A 223 -5.57 6.66 10.81
CA GLY A 223 -6.93 7.13 11.02
C GLY A 223 -7.79 6.10 11.75
N GLU A 224 -7.69 4.82 11.39
CA GLU A 224 -8.38 3.74 12.09
C GLU A 224 -7.90 3.58 13.54
N ALA A 225 -6.57 3.55 13.76
CA ALA A 225 -5.99 3.42 15.09
C ALA A 225 -6.36 4.61 16.00
N ALA A 226 -6.22 5.84 15.50
CA ALA A 226 -6.64 7.04 16.23
C ALA A 226 -8.14 7.06 16.53
N THR A 227 -8.97 6.62 15.57
CA THR A 227 -10.43 6.50 15.76
C THR A 227 -10.73 5.49 16.87
N ARG A 228 -10.09 4.32 16.84
CA ARG A 228 -10.31 3.26 17.84
C ARG A 228 -9.97 3.75 19.24
N GLU A 229 -8.81 4.38 19.40
CA GLU A 229 -8.36 4.96 20.66
C GLU A 229 -9.30 6.09 21.14
N ALA A 230 -9.71 6.97 20.23
CA ALA A 230 -10.63 8.06 20.56
C ALA A 230 -12.02 7.55 20.96
N VAL A 231 -12.51 6.46 20.37
CA VAL A 231 -13.75 5.79 20.80
C VAL A 231 -13.57 5.20 22.20
N TRP A 232 -12.48 4.47 22.43
CA TRP A 232 -12.18 3.86 23.74
C TRP A 232 -12.09 4.89 24.87
N THR A 233 -11.48 6.04 24.58
CA THR A 233 -11.26 7.12 25.57
C THR A 233 -12.34 8.21 25.56
N GLY A 234 -13.40 8.08 24.74
CA GLY A 234 -14.48 9.06 24.64
C GLY A 234 -14.07 10.42 24.06
N ARG A 235 -12.98 10.50 23.29
CA ARG A 235 -12.44 11.73 22.69
C ARG A 235 -13.16 12.14 21.41
N VAL A 236 -14.41 12.58 21.58
CA VAL A 236 -15.29 13.03 20.48
C VAL A 236 -14.68 14.20 19.69
N ASP A 237 -13.93 15.09 20.35
CA ASP A 237 -13.22 16.21 19.72
C ASP A 237 -12.24 15.74 18.63
N ILE A 238 -11.51 14.66 18.90
CA ILE A 238 -10.57 14.05 17.94
C ILE A 238 -11.32 13.40 16.78
N LEU A 239 -12.42 12.70 17.06
CA LEU A 239 -13.25 12.10 16.02
C LEU A 239 -13.83 13.16 15.08
N ARG A 240 -14.38 14.26 15.61
CA ARG A 240 -14.86 15.38 14.79
C ARG A 240 -13.74 16.00 13.95
N LYS A 241 -12.55 16.20 14.53
CA LYS A 241 -11.37 16.68 13.80
C LYS A 241 -10.98 15.75 12.65
N LEU A 242 -10.98 14.43 12.86
CA LEU A 242 -10.68 13.47 11.80
C LEU A 242 -11.81 13.38 10.76
N ALA A 243 -13.06 13.59 11.15
CA ALA A 243 -14.24 13.59 10.28
C ALA A 243 -14.30 14.79 9.30
N THR A 244 -13.52 15.85 9.54
CA THR A 244 -13.36 16.96 8.57
C THR A 244 -12.19 16.74 7.61
N CYS A 245 -11.43 15.65 7.77
CA CYS A 245 -10.27 15.37 6.94
C CYS A 245 -10.65 15.26 5.45
N ARG A 246 -9.84 15.88 4.58
CA ARG A 246 -10.01 15.79 3.12
C ARG A 246 -9.84 14.37 2.59
N HIS A 247 -9.13 13.52 3.32
CA HIS A 247 -8.81 12.15 2.94
C HIS A 247 -9.96 11.22 3.35
N GLY A 248 -10.67 10.69 2.35
CA GLY A 248 -11.90 9.92 2.56
C GLY A 248 -11.71 8.69 3.46
N GLU A 249 -10.55 8.04 3.39
CA GLU A 249 -10.19 6.88 4.22
C GLU A 249 -10.12 7.20 5.73
N VAL A 250 -9.66 8.40 6.09
CA VAL A 250 -9.60 8.85 7.49
C VAL A 250 -10.97 9.32 7.93
N ARG A 251 -11.64 10.09 7.08
CA ARG A 251 -12.96 10.67 7.36
C ARG A 251 -14.02 9.62 7.65
N ILE A 252 -14.09 8.55 6.85
CA ILE A 252 -15.08 7.48 7.08
C ILE A 252 -14.81 6.71 8.38
N SER A 253 -13.53 6.48 8.72
CA SER A 253 -13.15 5.83 9.97
C SER A 253 -13.64 6.67 11.16
N ALA A 254 -13.38 7.97 11.13
CA ALA A 254 -13.80 8.90 12.18
C ALA A 254 -15.32 9.00 12.34
N LEU A 255 -16.07 9.08 11.23
CA LEU A 255 -17.53 9.08 11.25
C LEU A 255 -18.09 7.76 11.81
N THR A 256 -17.44 6.63 11.50
CA THR A 256 -17.79 5.34 12.11
C THR A 256 -17.50 5.33 13.62
N GLY A 257 -16.45 6.02 14.06
CA GLY A 257 -16.19 6.25 15.49
C GLY A 257 -17.28 7.08 16.16
N LEU A 258 -17.70 8.20 15.54
CA LEU A 258 -18.81 9.02 16.03
C LEU A 258 -20.12 8.22 16.14
N ALA A 259 -20.40 7.37 15.16
CA ALA A 259 -21.54 6.46 15.16
C ALA A 259 -21.50 5.51 16.37
N ARG A 260 -20.33 4.92 16.67
CA ARG A 260 -20.15 4.04 17.84
C ARG A 260 -20.41 4.74 19.18
N LEU A 261 -20.16 6.05 19.25
CA LEU A 261 -20.43 6.88 20.43
C LEU A 261 -21.85 7.50 20.42
N GLY A 262 -22.71 7.14 19.46
CA GLY A 262 -24.10 7.59 19.44
C GLY A 262 -24.34 8.95 18.79
N HIS A 263 -23.35 9.56 18.14
CA HIS A 263 -23.47 10.87 17.47
C HIS A 263 -24.19 10.79 16.11
N TRP A 264 -25.32 10.08 16.06
CA TRP A 264 -26.06 9.80 14.83
C TRP A 264 -26.62 11.06 14.17
N ASN A 265 -27.09 12.04 14.95
CA ASN A 265 -27.64 13.30 14.42
C ASN A 265 -26.62 14.07 13.57
N GLU A 266 -25.35 14.13 14.01
CA GLU A 266 -24.27 14.79 13.26
C GLU A 266 -24.00 14.08 11.93
N ILE A 267 -24.10 12.74 11.91
CA ILE A 267 -23.85 11.92 10.73
C ILE A 267 -25.03 11.97 9.76
N ALA A 268 -26.27 12.01 10.26
CA ALA A 268 -27.47 12.20 9.45
C ALA A 268 -27.43 13.53 8.68
N GLY A 269 -26.78 14.56 9.22
CA GLY A 269 -26.54 15.83 8.52
C GLY A 269 -25.64 15.73 7.27
N LEU A 270 -25.08 14.56 6.97
CA LEU A 270 -24.18 14.32 5.83
C LEU A 270 -24.88 13.58 4.66
N LEU A 271 -26.21 13.62 4.59
CA LEU A 271 -26.98 12.94 3.54
C LEU A 271 -26.58 13.39 2.13
N ASP A 272 -26.13 14.62 1.94
CA ASP A 272 -25.64 15.13 0.65
C ASP A 272 -24.11 15.20 0.52
N ASP A 273 -23.39 14.41 1.32
CA ASP A 273 -21.94 14.36 1.19
C ASP A 273 -21.52 13.94 -0.22
N ARG A 274 -20.35 14.42 -0.67
CA ARG A 274 -19.79 14.04 -1.97
C ARG A 274 -19.45 12.55 -2.09
N SER A 275 -19.14 11.87 -0.98
CA SER A 275 -18.74 10.47 -0.95
C SER A 275 -19.94 9.54 -0.84
N THR A 276 -20.10 8.61 -1.78
CA THR A 276 -21.14 7.55 -1.72
C THR A 276 -21.10 6.77 -0.42
N LEU A 277 -19.90 6.45 0.09
CA LEU A 277 -19.76 5.69 1.35
C LEU A 277 -20.22 6.50 2.56
N ILE A 278 -19.97 7.82 2.58
CA ILE A 278 -20.43 8.70 3.66
C ILE A 278 -21.94 8.90 3.58
N ARG A 279 -22.51 9.08 2.38
CA ARG A 279 -23.98 9.12 2.23
C ARG A 279 -24.64 7.82 2.66
N ALA A 280 -24.03 6.67 2.39
CA ALA A 280 -24.54 5.38 2.88
C ALA A 280 -24.58 5.34 4.42
N LEU A 281 -23.51 5.80 5.08
CA LEU A 281 -23.48 5.92 6.54
C LEU A 281 -24.48 6.96 7.07
N ALA A 282 -24.63 8.10 6.39
CA ALA A 282 -25.61 9.13 6.72
C ALA A 282 -27.06 8.63 6.60
N ARG A 283 -27.37 7.79 5.60
CA ARG A 283 -28.68 7.13 5.48
C ARG A 283 -28.96 6.14 6.62
N ASP A 284 -27.95 5.39 7.06
CA ASP A 284 -28.10 4.54 8.25
C ASP A 284 -28.34 5.37 9.52
N ALA A 285 -27.58 6.46 9.68
CA ALA A 285 -27.75 7.40 10.78
C ALA A 285 -29.14 8.06 10.78
N ALA A 286 -29.60 8.55 9.61
CA ALA A 286 -30.91 9.14 9.42
C ALA A 286 -32.03 8.18 9.86
N ARG A 287 -31.96 6.91 9.46
CA ARG A 287 -32.91 5.88 9.89
C ARG A 287 -32.94 5.72 11.41
N ARG A 288 -31.79 5.75 12.07
CA ARG A 288 -31.67 5.63 13.54
C ARG A 288 -32.21 6.85 14.29
N THR A 289 -32.22 8.01 13.64
CA THR A 289 -32.72 9.27 14.21
C THR A 289 -34.15 9.60 13.76
N GLY A 290 -34.83 8.68 13.06
CA GLY A 290 -36.20 8.87 12.58
C GLY A 290 -36.36 9.80 11.38
N VAL A 291 -35.26 10.13 10.68
CA VAL A 291 -35.29 10.95 9.46
C VAL A 291 -35.48 10.05 8.24
N ASP A 292 -36.54 10.31 7.45
CA ASP A 292 -36.69 9.69 6.13
C ASP A 292 -35.71 10.33 5.14
N ALA A 293 -34.66 9.59 4.81
CA ALA A 293 -33.63 10.04 3.90
C ALA A 293 -34.15 10.24 2.46
N VAL A 294 -35.12 9.45 2.00
CA VAL A 294 -35.66 9.57 0.63
C VAL A 294 -36.49 10.84 0.52
N ASP A 295 -37.36 11.10 1.50
CA ASP A 295 -38.13 12.35 1.55
C ASP A 295 -37.22 13.56 1.68
N TRP A 296 -36.17 13.45 2.50
CA TRP A 296 -35.13 14.49 2.57
C TRP A 296 -34.50 14.77 1.21
N TYR A 297 -34.12 13.71 0.45
CA TYR A 297 -33.56 13.89 -0.89
C TYR A 297 -34.55 14.50 -1.87
N ARG A 298 -35.84 14.09 -1.83
CA ARG A 298 -36.89 14.69 -2.67
C ARG A 298 -36.97 16.19 -2.45
N SER A 299 -37.04 16.64 -1.21
CA SER A 299 -37.03 18.06 -0.87
C SER A 299 -35.73 18.75 -1.30
N ALA A 300 -34.57 18.10 -1.07
CA ALA A 300 -33.27 18.68 -1.35
C ALA A 300 -32.95 18.85 -2.84
N VAL A 301 -33.53 18.02 -3.73
CA VAL A 301 -33.34 18.19 -5.19
C VAL A 301 -34.28 19.22 -5.82
N SER A 302 -35.38 19.56 -5.15
CA SER A 302 -36.40 20.50 -5.66
C SER A 302 -36.04 21.97 -5.45
N VAL A 303 -34.97 22.29 -4.71
CA VAL A 303 -34.47 23.67 -4.58
C VAL A 303 -33.75 24.12 -5.85
N ALA A 304 -33.60 25.43 -6.06
CA ALA A 304 -32.99 25.98 -7.28
C ALA A 304 -31.55 25.53 -7.52
N ASN A 305 -30.76 25.38 -6.45
CA ASN A 305 -29.35 25.00 -6.49
C ASN A 305 -29.08 23.78 -5.60
N PRO A 306 -29.52 22.58 -6.00
CA PRO A 306 -29.34 21.39 -5.19
C PRO A 306 -27.87 20.97 -5.18
N SER A 307 -27.41 20.40 -4.06
CA SER A 307 -26.07 19.84 -3.98
C SER A 307 -25.94 18.58 -4.84
N LEU A 308 -24.75 18.34 -5.39
CA LEU A 308 -24.52 17.14 -6.21
C LEU A 308 -24.73 15.84 -5.43
N GLY A 309 -24.47 15.87 -4.12
CA GLY A 309 -24.69 14.72 -3.25
C GLY A 309 -26.17 14.45 -3.00
N ALA A 310 -27.05 15.46 -2.96
CA ALA A 310 -28.49 15.25 -2.88
C ALA A 310 -29.03 14.57 -4.15
N ILE A 311 -28.60 15.03 -5.34
CA ILE A 311 -28.96 14.39 -6.62
C ILE A 311 -28.46 12.94 -6.66
N ALA A 312 -27.22 12.70 -6.21
CA ALA A 312 -26.66 11.35 -6.13
C ALA A 312 -27.42 10.47 -5.12
N GLY A 313 -27.75 11.01 -3.95
CA GLY A 313 -28.44 10.30 -2.88
C GLY A 313 -29.86 9.90 -3.26
N LEU A 314 -30.58 10.76 -3.99
CA LEU A 314 -31.88 10.40 -4.58
C LEU A 314 -31.72 9.25 -5.58
N ALA A 315 -30.71 9.30 -6.44
CA ALA A 315 -30.45 8.22 -7.39
C ALA A 315 -30.12 6.87 -6.71
N GLU A 316 -29.47 6.92 -5.54
CA GLU A 316 -29.05 5.75 -4.78
C GLU A 316 -30.14 5.13 -3.89
N SER A 317 -31.26 5.84 -3.67
CA SER A 317 -32.27 5.45 -2.66
C SER A 317 -33.71 5.56 -3.15
N GLY A 318 -33.95 6.41 -4.13
CA GLY A 318 -35.26 6.68 -4.70
C GLY A 318 -35.71 5.59 -5.67
N ARG A 319 -36.93 5.76 -6.16
CA ARG A 319 -37.58 4.91 -7.15
C ARG A 319 -37.62 5.60 -8.51
N GLN A 320 -38.08 4.88 -9.53
CA GLN A 320 -38.16 5.40 -10.89
C GLN A 320 -39.03 6.67 -10.98
N GLU A 321 -40.10 6.75 -10.19
CA GLU A 321 -41.02 7.89 -10.20
C GLU A 321 -40.35 9.19 -9.72
N ASP A 322 -39.38 9.07 -8.81
CA ASP A 322 -38.60 10.19 -8.29
C ASP A 322 -37.75 10.88 -9.37
N GLY A 323 -37.51 10.20 -10.50
CA GLY A 323 -36.77 10.76 -11.64
C GLY A 323 -37.39 12.05 -12.18
N ARG A 324 -38.72 12.21 -12.09
CA ARG A 324 -39.41 13.44 -12.54
C ARG A 324 -38.91 14.69 -11.82
N LEU A 325 -38.47 14.57 -10.57
CA LEU A 325 -37.91 15.68 -9.78
C LEU A 325 -36.57 16.19 -10.35
N LEU A 326 -35.89 15.38 -11.16
CA LEU A 326 -34.58 15.72 -11.74
C LEU A 326 -34.69 16.34 -13.14
N TYR A 327 -35.86 16.33 -13.78
CA TYR A 327 -36.04 16.88 -15.12
C TYR A 327 -35.70 18.38 -15.21
N PRO A 328 -36.11 19.25 -14.25
CA PRO A 328 -35.73 20.66 -14.28
C PRO A 328 -34.20 20.87 -14.27
N LEU A 329 -33.45 19.94 -13.66
CA LEU A 329 -32.01 20.03 -13.53
C LEU A 329 -31.26 19.75 -14.84
N LEU A 330 -31.93 19.22 -15.86
CA LEU A 330 -31.36 19.03 -17.19
C LEU A 330 -31.06 20.37 -17.90
N SER A 331 -31.74 21.45 -17.52
CA SER A 331 -31.50 22.81 -18.03
C SER A 331 -30.75 23.70 -17.04
N HIS A 332 -30.21 23.14 -15.95
CA HIS A 332 -29.53 23.91 -14.91
C HIS A 332 -28.29 24.64 -15.46
N PRO A 333 -28.01 25.89 -15.07
CA PRO A 333 -26.90 26.68 -15.62
C PRO A 333 -25.52 26.00 -15.42
N ALA A 334 -25.32 25.38 -14.26
CA ALA A 334 -24.08 24.65 -13.97
C ALA A 334 -24.04 23.26 -14.66
N ALA A 335 -23.07 23.06 -15.56
CA ALA A 335 -22.86 21.80 -16.28
C ALA A 335 -22.66 20.56 -15.37
N ARG A 336 -22.06 20.75 -14.18
CA ARG A 336 -21.90 19.68 -13.19
C ARG A 336 -23.23 19.14 -12.68
N VAL A 337 -24.24 20.00 -12.52
CA VAL A 337 -25.59 19.63 -12.07
C VAL A 337 -26.30 18.89 -13.19
N ARG A 338 -26.28 19.43 -14.43
CA ARG A 338 -26.86 18.75 -15.61
C ARG A 338 -26.30 17.34 -15.79
N ALA A 339 -24.97 17.19 -15.77
CA ALA A 339 -24.32 15.89 -15.90
C ALA A 339 -24.69 14.92 -14.76
N GLN A 340 -24.80 15.43 -13.53
CA GLN A 340 -25.22 14.63 -12.38
C GLN A 340 -26.67 14.18 -12.48
N ALA A 341 -27.57 15.06 -12.94
CA ALA A 341 -28.98 14.76 -13.17
C ALA A 341 -29.15 13.66 -14.23
N VAL A 342 -28.48 13.77 -15.38
CA VAL A 342 -28.47 12.71 -16.41
C VAL A 342 -27.95 11.37 -15.84
N GLY A 343 -26.86 11.44 -15.06
CA GLY A 343 -26.29 10.28 -14.38
C GLY A 343 -27.27 9.60 -13.43
N ALA A 344 -28.01 10.40 -12.64
CA ALA A 344 -29.00 9.97 -11.68
C ALA A 344 -30.25 9.36 -12.36
N LEU A 345 -30.79 10.02 -13.39
CA LEU A 345 -31.91 9.51 -14.18
C LEU A 345 -31.61 8.14 -14.80
N ARG A 346 -30.36 7.93 -15.26
CA ARG A 346 -29.90 6.62 -15.76
C ARG A 346 -29.88 5.53 -14.68
N ILE A 347 -29.57 5.89 -13.43
CA ILE A 347 -29.57 4.95 -12.30
C ILE A 347 -31.00 4.59 -11.93
N LEU A 348 -31.88 5.58 -11.80
CA LEU A 348 -33.30 5.42 -11.49
C LEU A 348 -34.13 4.81 -12.63
N ASP A 349 -33.54 4.65 -13.81
CA ASP A 349 -34.22 4.18 -15.01
C ASP A 349 -35.36 5.10 -15.48
N ALA A 350 -35.19 6.39 -15.30
CA ALA A 350 -36.19 7.43 -15.60
C ALA A 350 -35.68 8.41 -16.68
N VAL A 351 -34.89 7.94 -17.65
CA VAL A 351 -34.26 8.82 -18.66
C VAL A 351 -35.31 9.35 -19.65
N PRO A 352 -35.57 10.68 -19.72
CA PRO A 352 -36.38 11.26 -20.78
C PRO A 352 -35.55 11.32 -22.06
N VAL A 353 -35.74 10.34 -22.94
CA VAL A 353 -34.86 10.10 -24.10
C VAL A 353 -34.68 11.34 -24.98
N ASP A 354 -35.76 12.06 -25.29
CA ASP A 354 -35.70 13.23 -26.17
C ASP A 354 -34.94 14.40 -25.54
N SER A 355 -35.22 14.68 -24.25
CA SER A 355 -34.49 15.73 -23.51
C SER A 355 -33.02 15.39 -23.33
N VAL A 356 -32.65 14.12 -23.15
CA VAL A 356 -31.24 13.72 -23.03
C VAL A 356 -30.54 13.65 -24.38
N ARG A 357 -31.26 13.40 -25.47
CA ARG A 357 -30.72 13.45 -26.84
C ARG A 357 -30.25 14.85 -27.22
N SER A 358 -31.01 15.89 -26.90
CA SER A 358 -30.59 17.28 -27.18
C SER A 358 -29.32 17.67 -26.41
N MET A 359 -29.06 17.05 -25.25
CA MET A 359 -27.85 17.29 -24.47
C MET A 359 -26.56 16.73 -25.10
N LEU A 360 -26.64 16.02 -26.24
CA LEU A 360 -25.46 15.67 -27.04
C LEU A 360 -24.80 16.90 -27.68
N GLU A 361 -25.54 17.99 -27.80
CA GLU A 361 -25.08 19.29 -28.28
C GLU A 361 -24.67 20.23 -27.13
N ASP A 362 -24.68 19.75 -25.88
CA ASP A 362 -24.31 20.57 -24.72
C ASP A 362 -22.84 21.05 -24.84
N PRO A 363 -22.55 22.34 -24.55
CA PRO A 363 -21.19 22.88 -24.65
C PRO A 363 -20.20 22.18 -23.70
N SER A 364 -20.69 21.53 -22.64
CA SER A 364 -19.86 20.77 -21.71
C SER A 364 -19.68 19.33 -22.16
N ARG A 365 -18.43 18.95 -22.46
CA ARG A 365 -18.04 17.55 -22.70
C ARG A 365 -18.45 16.58 -21.58
N ARG A 366 -18.57 17.07 -20.34
CA ARG A 366 -19.02 16.26 -19.20
C ARG A 366 -20.47 15.83 -19.36
N VAL A 367 -21.32 16.73 -19.83
CA VAL A 367 -22.75 16.51 -20.03
C VAL A 367 -22.94 15.56 -21.22
N VAL A 368 -22.28 15.82 -22.34
CA VAL A 368 -22.32 14.95 -23.54
C VAL A 368 -21.95 13.50 -23.18
N ARG A 369 -20.87 13.30 -22.41
CA ARG A 369 -20.49 11.95 -21.94
C ARG A 369 -21.55 11.28 -21.07
N ALA A 370 -22.21 12.04 -20.18
CA ALA A 370 -23.28 11.51 -19.35
C ALA A 370 -24.49 11.10 -20.20
N ALA A 371 -24.87 11.94 -21.18
CA ALA A 371 -25.96 11.69 -22.12
C ALA A 371 -25.73 10.43 -22.96
N LEU A 372 -24.54 10.30 -23.57
CA LEU A 372 -24.15 9.10 -24.32
C LEU A 372 -24.27 7.83 -23.48
N LYS A 373 -23.82 7.86 -22.23
CA LYS A 373 -23.91 6.70 -21.32
C LYS A 373 -25.35 6.38 -20.94
N ALA A 374 -26.22 7.37 -20.80
CA ALA A 374 -27.63 7.18 -20.50
C ALA A 374 -28.39 6.55 -21.67
N LEU A 375 -28.21 7.10 -22.88
CA LEU A 375 -28.85 6.62 -24.10
C LEU A 375 -28.36 5.22 -24.50
N GLY A 376 -27.06 4.95 -24.35
CA GLY A 376 -26.49 3.63 -24.64
C GLY A 376 -27.05 2.50 -23.76
N LYS A 377 -27.43 2.79 -22.50
CA LYS A 377 -28.12 1.82 -21.64
C LYS A 377 -29.53 1.52 -22.14
N GLN A 378 -30.26 2.53 -22.62
CA GLN A 378 -31.62 2.37 -23.11
C GLN A 378 -31.66 1.59 -24.42
N ALA A 379 -30.77 1.87 -25.37
CA ALA A 379 -30.69 1.14 -26.65
C ALA A 379 -30.49 -0.38 -26.47
N ARG A 380 -29.69 -0.80 -25.47
CA ARG A 380 -29.47 -2.22 -25.16
C ARG A 380 -30.68 -2.91 -24.55
N ARG A 381 -31.62 -2.16 -23.96
CA ARG A 381 -32.86 -2.71 -23.40
C ARG A 381 -33.95 -2.88 -24.44
N THR A 382 -33.99 -2.03 -25.46
CA THR A 382 -34.97 -2.17 -26.55
C THR A 382 -34.64 -3.35 -27.48
N GLN A 383 -33.45 -3.93 -27.37
CA GLN A 383 -32.94 -5.05 -28.18
C GLN A 383 -32.99 -6.41 -27.45
N ALA A 384 -33.32 -6.43 -26.16
CA ALA A 384 -33.46 -7.63 -25.32
C ALA A 384 -34.93 -7.79 -24.94
#